data_AF-A0AAV2RBI6-F1
#
_entry.id   AF-A0AAV2RBI6-F1
#
_cell.length_a   1.000
_cell.length_b   1.000
_cell.length_c   1.000
_cell.angle_alpha   90.00
_cell.angle_beta   90.00
_cell.angle_gamma   90.00
#
_symmetry.space_group_name_H-M   'P 1'
#
loop_
_entity.id
_entity.type
_entity.pdbx_description
1 polymer ?
#
loop_
_entity_poly.entity_id
_entity_poly.type
_entity_poly.pdbx_seq_one_letter_code
_entity_poly.pdbx_strand_id
1 'polypeptide(L)'
;MEDILAKLIFLLATSQFVLCDPYYENSTGLQSSRDSKFIFTVIQFSNDICFSPKNESGICYSTSECSEKGEPMGKCAGGFGECCRVALTGCGGDVRLNNTMAYSPNWPGTYNEAMTCTYKVYFAEKPEPPAGICQLRFDYTAMDLVAPSNKGVCENDRLIFENDEKSTYFCGKAPDNYHWYVETVGTNSPHTFTITTDSTNYERKYGIRVSYIPCEQGVPTKCGNYYMGTSGEFISYNY
;
A
#
# COMPACT_ATOMS: atom_id res chain seq x y z
N MET A 1 -25.43 -54.96 47.58
CA MET A 1 -24.89 -56.32 47.39
C MET A 1 -24.22 -56.29 46.04
N GLU A 2 -22.98 -55.79 46.01
CA GLU A 2 -21.75 -56.63 46.06
C GLU A 2 -21.56 -57.31 44.69
N ASP A 3 -20.60 -56.82 43.89
CA ASP A 3 -19.27 -57.45 43.67
C ASP A 3 -19.39 -58.73 42.82
N ILE A 4 -18.61 -59.08 41.79
CA ILE A 4 -17.29 -58.73 41.24
C ILE A 4 -17.19 -59.51 39.90
N LEU A 5 -16.50 -59.00 38.87
CA LEU A 5 -15.29 -59.61 38.25
C LEU A 5 -15.04 -59.15 36.80
N ALA A 6 -14.06 -58.23 36.69
CA ALA A 6 -12.99 -58.08 35.71
C ALA A 6 -13.16 -58.63 34.27
N LYS A 7 -12.83 -57.78 33.28
CA LYS A 7 -11.48 -57.74 32.66
C LYS A 7 -11.34 -56.65 31.58
N LEU A 8 -10.26 -55.88 31.72
CA LEU A 8 -9.32 -55.44 30.66
C LEU A 8 -9.80 -54.49 29.55
N ILE A 9 -9.45 -53.20 29.66
CA ILE A 9 -8.31 -52.55 28.98
C ILE A 9 -8.52 -51.03 29.07
N PHE A 10 -7.70 -50.39 29.90
CA PHE A 10 -7.53 -48.95 29.96
C PHE A 10 -6.54 -48.54 28.88
N LEU A 11 -6.88 -47.53 28.08
CA LEU A 11 -5.96 -46.53 27.52
C LEU A 11 -6.81 -45.38 26.96
N LEU A 12 -7.02 -44.37 27.79
CA LEU A 12 -7.59 -43.07 27.41
C LEU A 12 -6.48 -42.25 26.74
N ALA A 13 -6.66 -41.94 25.46
CA ALA A 13 -5.85 -40.96 24.75
C ALA A 13 -6.43 -39.56 24.97
N THR A 14 -5.75 -38.76 25.79
CA THR A 14 -5.95 -37.30 25.85
C THR A 14 -5.01 -36.65 24.84
N SER A 15 -5.58 -36.12 23.75
CA SER A 15 -4.90 -35.29 22.75
C SER A 15 -4.57 -33.92 23.36
N GLN A 16 -3.30 -33.71 23.74
CA GLN A 16 -2.76 -32.40 24.08
C GLN A 16 -2.22 -31.69 22.83
N PHE A 17 -2.64 -30.43 22.69
CA PHE A 17 -2.01 -29.30 22.01
C PHE A 17 -0.60 -29.55 21.44
N VAL A 18 -0.48 -29.44 20.12
CA VAL A 18 0.79 -29.28 19.42
C VAL A 18 1.22 -27.81 19.54
N LEU A 19 2.14 -27.53 20.46
CA LEU A 19 2.97 -26.33 20.41
C LEU A 19 4.14 -26.62 19.47
N CYS A 20 4.31 -25.81 18.42
CA CYS A 20 5.56 -25.76 17.68
C CYS A 20 6.61 -25.07 18.56
N ASP A 21 7.57 -25.83 19.08
CA ASP A 21 8.89 -25.33 19.45
C ASP A 21 9.89 -25.75 18.37
N PRO A 22 10.75 -24.86 17.85
CA PRO A 22 11.82 -25.23 16.96
C PRO A 22 13.01 -25.71 17.78
N TYR A 23 13.24 -27.02 17.85
CA TYR A 23 14.47 -27.57 18.43
C TYR A 23 15.59 -27.60 17.38
N TYR A 24 16.52 -26.67 17.59
CA TYR A 24 17.98 -26.75 17.44
C TYR A 24 18.59 -28.05 16.87
N GLU A 25 19.35 -27.95 15.78
CA GLU A 25 20.42 -28.92 15.48
C GLU A 25 21.75 -28.26 15.06
N ASN A 26 22.77 -28.64 15.83
CA ASN A 26 24.20 -28.81 15.56
C ASN A 26 25.08 -27.59 15.20
N SER A 27 25.67 -27.02 16.25
CA SER A 27 26.99 -26.39 16.19
C SER A 27 28.08 -27.46 16.16
N THR A 28 28.74 -27.63 15.01
CA THR A 28 30.07 -28.25 14.97
C THR A 28 31.11 -27.15 15.20
N GLY A 29 31.81 -27.26 16.33
CA GLY A 29 32.93 -26.38 16.64
C GLY A 29 34.05 -26.54 15.60
N LEU A 30 34.45 -25.42 14.99
CA LEU A 30 35.69 -25.34 14.25
C LEU A 30 36.71 -24.52 15.04
N GLN A 31 37.78 -25.23 15.37
CA GLN A 31 38.96 -24.83 16.10
C GLN A 31 39.61 -23.60 15.45
N SER A 32 39.98 -22.64 16.28
CA SER A 32 40.67 -21.40 15.93
C SER A 32 41.85 -21.62 14.97
N SER A 33 41.70 -21.20 13.73
CA SER A 33 42.79 -20.69 12.89
C SER A 33 42.40 -19.28 12.47
N ARG A 34 43.19 -18.29 12.92
CA ARG A 34 43.02 -16.88 12.55
C ARG A 34 43.43 -16.71 11.10
N ASP A 35 42.47 -16.91 10.21
CA ASP A 35 42.56 -16.54 8.81
C ASP A 35 41.37 -15.61 8.53
N SER A 36 41.65 -14.33 8.35
CA SER A 36 40.64 -13.28 8.10
C SER A 36 40.04 -13.49 6.71
N LYS A 37 39.12 -14.45 6.61
CA LYS A 37 38.24 -14.62 5.46
C LYS A 37 36.92 -14.01 5.86
N PHE A 38 36.62 -12.84 5.31
CA PHE A 38 35.31 -12.23 5.42
C PHE A 38 34.29 -13.17 4.77
N ILE A 39 33.62 -13.98 5.59
CA ILE A 39 32.47 -14.78 5.16
C ILE A 39 31.29 -13.82 5.10
N PHE A 40 30.97 -13.33 3.90
CA PHE A 40 29.71 -12.64 3.65
C PHE A 40 28.64 -13.70 3.42
N THR A 41 27.82 -13.98 4.44
CA THR A 41 26.63 -14.81 4.27
C THR A 41 25.54 -13.95 3.62
N VAL A 42 25.27 -14.17 2.34
CA VAL A 42 24.13 -13.54 1.64
C VAL A 42 22.89 -14.35 1.99
N ILE A 43 21.97 -13.76 2.75
CA ILE A 43 20.69 -14.36 3.08
C ILE A 43 19.71 -14.02 1.95
N GLN A 44 19.19 -15.04 1.27
CA GLN A 44 18.13 -14.89 0.27
C GLN A 44 16.80 -15.34 0.86
N PHE A 45 15.76 -14.54 0.67
CA PHE A 45 14.39 -14.87 1.03
C PHE A 45 13.46 -14.46 -0.12
N SER A 46 12.29 -15.09 -0.19
CA SER A 46 11.26 -14.76 -1.19
C SER A 46 10.63 -13.40 -0.88
N ASN A 47 10.33 -12.64 -1.94
CA ASN A 47 9.66 -11.35 -1.84
C ASN A 47 8.15 -11.55 -1.62
N ASP A 48 7.80 -12.02 -0.43
CA ASP A 48 6.42 -12.33 -0.05
C ASP A 48 5.68 -11.09 0.48
N ILE A 49 4.34 -11.13 0.43
CA ILE A 49 3.50 -10.08 1.05
C ILE A 49 3.78 -10.04 2.56
N CYS A 50 3.93 -8.83 3.09
CA CYS A 50 4.12 -8.56 4.50
C CYS A 50 3.16 -7.47 4.96
N PHE A 51 3.03 -7.31 6.28
CA PHE A 51 2.20 -6.27 6.89
C PHE A 51 3.02 -5.45 7.87
N SER A 52 2.81 -4.13 7.86
CA SER A 52 3.39 -3.22 8.85
C SER A 52 2.75 -3.44 10.23
N PRO A 53 3.34 -2.91 11.32
CA PRO A 53 2.69 -2.90 12.63
C PRO A 53 1.33 -2.19 12.66
N LYS A 54 1.04 -1.34 11.65
CA LYS A 54 -0.25 -0.66 11.45
C LYS A 54 -1.19 -1.45 10.52
N ASN A 55 -0.86 -2.71 10.22
CA ASN A 55 -1.59 -3.59 9.31
C ASN A 55 -1.69 -3.07 7.86
N GLU A 56 -0.66 -2.34 7.40
CA GLU A 56 -0.57 -1.89 6.01
C GLU A 56 0.21 -2.93 5.18
N SER A 57 -0.32 -3.33 4.04
CA SER A 57 0.33 -4.29 3.14
C SER A 57 1.57 -3.72 2.46
N GLY A 58 2.60 -4.55 2.36
CA GLY A 58 3.81 -4.28 1.60
C GLY A 58 4.40 -5.56 1.02
N ILE A 59 5.60 -5.46 0.46
CA ILE A 59 6.41 -6.61 0.03
C ILE A 59 7.66 -6.68 0.90
N CYS A 60 8.01 -7.88 1.33
CA CYS A 60 9.24 -8.12 2.05
C CYS A 60 10.42 -8.01 1.07
N TYR A 61 11.30 -7.04 1.29
CA TYR A 61 12.50 -6.84 0.48
C TYR A 61 13.76 -6.82 1.35
N SER A 62 14.93 -6.97 0.74
CA SER A 62 16.18 -6.58 1.39
C SER A 62 16.17 -5.07 1.67
N THR A 63 16.95 -4.59 2.65
CA THR A 63 17.03 -3.16 2.97
C THR A 63 17.41 -2.31 1.75
N SER A 64 18.33 -2.80 0.91
CA SER A 64 18.74 -2.11 -0.32
C SER A 64 17.60 -2.03 -1.34
N GLU A 65 16.93 -3.14 -1.62
CA GLU A 65 15.80 -3.15 -2.57
C GLU A 65 14.64 -2.30 -2.06
N CYS A 66 14.40 -2.30 -0.75
CA CYS A 66 13.39 -1.46 -0.12
C CYS A 66 13.65 0.02 -0.43
N SER A 67 14.89 0.46 -0.25
CA SER A 67 15.28 1.86 -0.47
C SER A 67 15.12 2.33 -1.93
N GLU A 68 15.14 1.39 -2.87
CA GLU A 68 14.98 1.68 -4.30
C GLU A 68 13.52 1.58 -4.76
N LYS A 69 12.76 0.62 -4.21
CA LYS A 69 11.42 0.23 -4.71
C LYS A 69 10.27 0.75 -3.85
N GLY A 70 10.56 1.37 -2.72
CA GLY A 70 9.52 1.63 -1.73
C GLY A 70 9.95 2.36 -0.47
N GLU A 71 9.12 2.23 0.56
CA GLU A 71 9.34 2.87 1.86
C GLU A 71 9.31 1.82 2.98
N PRO A 72 10.29 1.81 3.89
CA PRO A 72 10.33 0.85 4.97
C PRO A 72 9.20 1.11 5.98
N MET A 73 8.42 0.07 6.28
CA MET A 73 7.30 0.11 7.24
C MET A 73 7.51 -0.82 8.44
N GLY A 74 8.51 -1.70 8.40
CA GLY A 74 8.77 -2.68 9.45
C GLY A 74 9.80 -3.73 9.04
N LYS A 75 9.93 -4.78 9.85
CA LYS A 75 10.79 -5.95 9.57
C LYS A 75 9.96 -7.14 9.13
N CYS A 76 10.55 -8.00 8.29
CA CYS A 76 9.95 -9.24 7.81
C CYS A 76 11.03 -10.34 7.71
N ALA A 77 10.65 -11.54 7.26
CA ALA A 77 11.56 -12.69 7.12
C ALA A 77 12.41 -12.94 8.38
N GLY A 78 11.79 -12.96 9.57
CA GLY A 78 12.50 -13.17 10.84
C GLY A 78 13.51 -12.07 11.21
N GLY A 79 13.43 -10.88 10.60
CA GLY A 79 14.33 -9.76 10.83
C GLY A 79 15.42 -9.57 9.77
N PHE A 80 15.50 -10.47 8.79
CA PHE A 80 16.48 -10.37 7.70
C PHE A 80 16.04 -9.42 6.57
N GLY A 81 14.74 -9.11 6.49
CA GLY A 81 14.17 -8.20 5.50
C GLY A 81 13.42 -7.02 6.11
N GLU A 82 13.00 -6.11 5.24
CA GLU A 82 12.15 -4.97 5.54
C GLU A 82 10.82 -5.11 4.82
N CYS A 83 9.73 -4.83 5.54
CA CYS A 83 8.42 -4.77 4.93
C CYS A 83 8.24 -3.41 4.29
N CYS A 84 8.14 -3.38 2.96
CA CYS A 84 8.24 -2.16 2.18
C CYS A 84 6.94 -1.82 1.50
N ARG A 85 6.48 -0.58 1.70
CA ARG A 85 5.38 0.00 0.94
C ARG A 85 5.85 0.14 -0.50
N VAL A 86 5.12 -0.45 -1.44
CA VAL A 86 5.49 -0.33 -2.86
C VAL A 86 5.32 1.11 -3.31
N ALA A 87 6.32 1.63 -4.03
CA ALA A 87 6.29 2.94 -4.65
C ALA A 87 6.47 2.83 -6.17
N LEU A 88 5.58 3.47 -6.92
CA LEU A 88 5.65 3.63 -8.37
C LEU A 88 6.30 4.97 -8.66
N THR A 89 7.50 4.93 -9.25
CA THR A 89 8.27 6.11 -9.68
C THR A 89 8.38 6.12 -11.20
N GLY A 90 8.64 7.29 -11.80
CA GLY A 90 8.88 7.40 -13.24
C GLY A 90 7.63 7.55 -14.11
N CYS A 91 6.54 8.13 -13.57
CA CYS A 91 5.31 8.51 -14.28
C CYS A 91 4.45 7.33 -14.77
N GLY A 92 3.51 6.90 -13.92
CA GLY A 92 2.56 5.82 -14.21
C GLY A 92 2.95 4.46 -13.64
N GLY A 93 2.11 3.46 -13.86
CA GLY A 93 2.35 2.08 -13.44
C GLY A 93 1.11 1.34 -12.95
N ASP A 94 1.31 0.10 -12.55
CA ASP A 94 0.24 -0.79 -12.06
C ASP A 94 0.21 -0.79 -10.53
N VAL A 95 -0.89 -0.33 -9.94
CA VAL A 95 -1.17 -0.50 -8.52
C VAL A 95 -1.85 -1.85 -8.32
N ARG A 96 -1.11 -2.80 -7.73
CA ARG A 96 -1.58 -4.18 -7.50
C ARG A 96 -1.70 -4.55 -6.03
N LEU A 97 -1.16 -3.71 -5.15
CA LEU A 97 -1.16 -3.91 -3.72
C LEU A 97 -1.84 -2.72 -3.06
N ASN A 98 -2.59 -3.02 -2.00
CA ASN A 98 -3.16 -1.98 -1.16
C ASN A 98 -2.01 -1.12 -0.58
N ASN A 99 -2.28 0.16 -0.31
CA ASN A 99 -1.35 1.13 0.24
C ASN A 99 -0.14 1.48 -0.67
N THR A 100 -0.22 1.24 -1.98
CA THR A 100 0.84 1.61 -2.93
C THR A 100 0.96 3.14 -3.07
N MET A 101 2.19 3.65 -3.13
CA MET A 101 2.49 5.05 -3.43
C MET A 101 2.68 5.27 -4.93
N ALA A 102 2.05 6.30 -5.47
CA ALA A 102 2.29 6.82 -6.81
C ALA A 102 3.01 8.16 -6.70
N TYR A 103 4.25 8.21 -7.17
CA TYR A 103 5.10 9.39 -7.10
C TYR A 103 5.33 10.03 -8.46
N SER A 104 5.42 11.35 -8.42
CA SER A 104 5.91 12.17 -9.53
C SER A 104 7.31 11.76 -9.98
N PRO A 105 7.67 12.03 -11.25
CA PRO A 105 9.06 11.98 -11.68
C PRO A 105 9.98 12.75 -10.72
N ASN A 106 11.20 12.25 -10.56
CA ASN A 106 12.24 12.86 -9.72
C ASN A 106 11.90 12.96 -8.23
N TRP A 107 10.85 12.30 -7.74
CA TRP A 107 10.54 12.25 -6.30
C TRP A 107 11.78 11.85 -5.47
N PRO A 108 12.07 12.55 -4.35
CA PRO A 108 11.26 13.57 -3.67
C PRO A 108 11.43 15.02 -4.18
N GLY A 109 12.12 15.22 -5.30
CA GLY A 109 12.23 16.50 -6.00
C GLY A 109 10.97 16.90 -6.77
N THR A 110 11.15 17.81 -7.71
CA THR A 110 10.11 18.34 -8.61
C THR A 110 10.40 17.94 -10.06
N TYR A 111 9.40 18.10 -10.92
CA TYR A 111 9.52 17.88 -12.35
C TYR A 111 8.76 18.99 -13.11
N ASN A 112 9.12 19.22 -14.36
CA ASN A 112 8.60 20.34 -15.16
C ASN A 112 8.26 19.94 -16.60
N GLU A 113 8.47 18.66 -16.92
CA GLU A 113 8.24 18.10 -18.23
C GLU A 113 6.74 17.90 -18.52
N ALA A 114 6.35 18.21 -19.75
CA ALA A 114 5.02 17.89 -20.26
C ALA A 114 4.89 16.37 -20.48
N MET A 115 3.95 15.74 -19.78
CA MET A 115 3.72 14.30 -19.90
C MET A 115 2.34 13.88 -19.42
N THR A 116 1.94 12.65 -19.78
CA THR A 116 0.76 11.97 -19.28
C THR A 116 1.18 10.74 -18.47
N CYS A 117 0.97 10.79 -17.16
CA CYS A 117 1.19 9.67 -16.25
C CYS A 117 -0.11 8.90 -16.05
N THR A 118 -0.12 7.62 -16.40
CA THR A 118 -1.29 6.75 -16.30
C THR A 118 -1.06 5.67 -15.27
N TYR A 119 -1.93 5.61 -14.26
CA TYR A 119 -1.88 4.62 -13.20
C TYR A 119 -3.10 3.71 -13.27
N LYS A 120 -2.87 2.39 -13.27
CA LYS A 120 -3.92 1.37 -13.35
C LYS A 120 -4.05 0.67 -12.02
N VAL A 121 -5.20 0.82 -11.36
CA VAL A 121 -5.48 0.25 -10.06
C VAL A 121 -6.25 -1.05 -10.22
N TYR A 122 -5.58 -2.16 -9.91
CA TYR A 122 -6.12 -3.50 -9.95
C TYR A 122 -6.69 -3.87 -8.58
N PHE A 123 -7.98 -4.20 -8.54
CA PHE A 123 -8.70 -4.54 -7.31
C PHE A 123 -9.63 -5.72 -7.57
N ALA A 124 -9.88 -6.52 -6.54
CA ALA A 124 -10.85 -7.60 -6.61
C ALA A 124 -12.27 -7.02 -6.47
N GLU A 125 -13.04 -7.09 -7.55
CA GLU A 125 -14.40 -6.55 -7.65
C GLU A 125 -15.43 -7.33 -6.81
N LYS A 126 -15.18 -8.62 -6.51
CA LYS A 126 -16.23 -9.53 -6.06
C LYS A 126 -16.45 -9.53 -4.53
N PRO A 127 -17.71 -9.65 -4.07
CA PRO A 127 -18.06 -9.78 -2.65
C PRO A 127 -17.89 -11.20 -2.09
N GLU A 128 -17.07 -12.05 -2.72
CA GLU A 128 -16.75 -13.34 -2.11
C GLU A 128 -15.74 -13.12 -0.98
N PRO A 129 -15.91 -13.74 0.20
CA PRO A 129 -14.98 -13.55 1.31
C PRO A 129 -13.52 -13.74 0.87
N PRO A 130 -12.62 -12.79 1.18
CA PRO A 130 -12.85 -11.56 1.95
C PRO A 130 -13.55 -10.45 1.14
N ALA A 131 -14.40 -9.66 1.83
CA ALA A 131 -15.25 -8.62 1.24
C ALA A 131 -14.55 -7.81 0.13
N GLY A 132 -15.19 -7.75 -1.04
CA GLY A 132 -14.68 -7.05 -2.22
C GLY A 132 -14.37 -5.57 -1.95
N ILE A 133 -13.63 -4.97 -2.88
CA ILE A 133 -13.27 -3.56 -2.81
C ILE A 133 -14.39 -2.74 -3.46
N CYS A 134 -15.08 -1.91 -2.68
CA CYS A 134 -16.15 -1.03 -3.15
C CYS A 134 -15.70 0.41 -3.42
N GLN A 135 -14.60 0.84 -2.79
CA GLN A 135 -14.06 2.18 -2.96
C GLN A 135 -12.53 2.13 -3.00
N LEU A 136 -11.96 3.05 -3.77
CA LEU A 136 -10.55 3.40 -3.72
C LEU A 136 -10.43 4.75 -2.99
N ARG A 137 -9.47 4.84 -2.09
CA ARG A 137 -9.12 6.09 -1.40
C ARG A 137 -7.75 6.55 -1.87
N PHE A 138 -7.68 7.78 -2.34
CA PHE A 138 -6.45 8.45 -2.77
C PHE A 138 -6.08 9.49 -1.71
N ASP A 139 -5.05 9.26 -0.92
CA ASP A 139 -4.54 10.25 0.04
C ASP A 139 -3.37 11.02 -0.58
N TYR A 140 -3.41 12.35 -0.51
CA TYR A 140 -2.35 13.19 -1.04
C TYR A 140 -1.32 13.49 0.04
N THR A 141 -0.12 12.94 -0.15
CA THR A 141 1.06 13.26 0.67
C THR A 141 1.77 14.52 0.17
N ALA A 142 1.65 14.80 -1.12
CA ALA A 142 1.99 16.06 -1.76
C ALA A 142 1.12 16.19 -3.03
N MET A 143 0.69 17.40 -3.34
CA MET A 143 0.01 17.69 -4.59
C MET A 143 0.17 19.17 -4.91
N ASP A 144 1.00 19.46 -5.90
CA ASP A 144 1.30 20.79 -6.38
C ASP A 144 1.46 20.73 -7.90
N LEU A 145 0.42 21.16 -8.60
CA LEU A 145 0.32 21.26 -10.05
C LEU A 145 0.08 22.73 -10.43
N VAL A 146 0.11 23.05 -11.72
CA VAL A 146 -0.29 24.38 -12.20
C VAL A 146 -1.73 24.66 -11.76
N ALA A 147 -1.91 25.82 -11.12
CA ALA A 147 -3.20 26.30 -10.63
C ALA A 147 -4.21 26.51 -11.77
N PRO A 148 -5.53 26.45 -11.49
CA PRO A 148 -6.54 26.76 -12.50
C PRO A 148 -6.45 28.23 -12.95
N SER A 149 -7.01 28.51 -14.13
CA SER A 149 -7.21 29.88 -14.60
C SER A 149 -8.11 30.67 -13.66
N ASN A 150 -8.20 31.99 -13.87
CA ASN A 150 -9.11 32.86 -13.11
C ASN A 150 -10.61 32.50 -13.25
N LYS A 151 -10.94 31.59 -14.18
CA LYS A 151 -12.29 31.04 -14.37
C LYS A 151 -12.49 29.69 -13.67
N GLY A 152 -11.49 29.20 -12.93
CA GLY A 152 -11.51 27.89 -12.28
C GLY A 152 -11.27 26.71 -13.23
N VAL A 153 -10.70 26.95 -14.42
CA VAL A 153 -10.48 25.90 -15.43
C VAL A 153 -9.04 25.44 -15.38
N CYS A 154 -8.84 24.13 -15.28
CA CYS A 154 -7.52 23.50 -15.37
C CYS A 154 -7.09 23.41 -16.84
N GLU A 155 -6.39 24.43 -17.34
CA GLU A 155 -5.98 24.51 -18.75
C GLU A 155 -4.67 23.74 -19.01
N ASN A 156 -3.76 23.74 -18.03
CA ASN A 156 -2.40 23.24 -18.17
C ASN A 156 -2.26 21.81 -17.62
N ASP A 157 -2.50 21.64 -16.33
CA ASP A 157 -2.34 20.37 -15.64
C ASP A 157 -3.70 19.82 -15.20
N ARG A 158 -3.87 18.50 -15.24
CA ARG A 158 -5.11 17.82 -14.83
C ARG A 158 -4.81 16.47 -14.18
N LEU A 159 -5.34 16.26 -12.98
CA LEU A 159 -5.55 14.94 -12.38
C LEU A 159 -6.99 14.51 -12.65
N ILE A 160 -7.18 13.34 -13.24
CA ILE A 160 -8.49 12.79 -13.60
C ILE A 160 -8.62 11.37 -13.04
N PHE A 161 -9.73 11.09 -12.37
CA PHE A 161 -10.14 9.74 -11.99
C PHE A 161 -11.18 9.26 -13.01
N GLU A 162 -10.89 8.19 -13.77
CA GLU A 162 -11.79 7.75 -14.84
C GLU A 162 -13.12 7.25 -14.28
N ASN A 163 -14.23 7.65 -14.89
CA ASN A 163 -15.60 7.32 -14.47
C ASN A 163 -16.00 7.86 -13.09
N ASP A 164 -15.24 8.80 -12.52
CA ASP A 164 -15.71 9.52 -11.33
C ASP A 164 -16.67 10.65 -11.71
N GLU A 165 -17.94 10.52 -11.35
CA GLU A 165 -18.97 11.54 -11.62
C GLU A 165 -18.89 12.74 -10.66
N LYS A 166 -18.12 12.62 -9.57
CA LYS A 166 -18.05 13.66 -8.52
C LYS A 166 -17.14 14.83 -8.89
N SER A 167 -16.14 14.60 -9.76
CA SER A 167 -15.20 15.62 -10.20
C SER A 167 -14.73 15.33 -11.62
N THR A 168 -14.66 16.37 -12.46
CA THR A 168 -14.14 16.23 -13.82
C THR A 168 -12.62 16.18 -13.85
N TYR A 169 -11.95 16.99 -13.02
CA TYR A 169 -10.50 17.05 -12.88
C TYR A 169 -10.09 17.85 -11.65
N PHE A 170 -8.86 17.66 -11.19
CA PHE A 170 -8.19 18.47 -10.17
C PHE A 170 -6.93 19.11 -10.75
N CYS A 171 -6.58 20.32 -10.32
CA CYS A 171 -5.30 20.98 -10.61
C CYS A 171 -5.00 22.03 -9.56
N GLY A 172 -3.74 22.47 -9.50
CA GLY A 172 -3.22 23.32 -8.44
C GLY A 172 -2.77 22.54 -7.20
N LYS A 173 -2.86 23.18 -6.04
CA LYS A 173 -2.35 22.67 -4.77
C LYS A 173 -3.47 22.10 -3.91
N ALA A 174 -3.28 20.87 -3.42
CA ALA A 174 -4.18 20.30 -2.43
C ALA A 174 -3.77 20.73 -1.00
N PRO A 175 -4.74 20.88 -0.08
CA PRO A 175 -4.45 21.02 1.34
C PRO A 175 -3.72 19.81 1.91
N ASP A 176 -3.07 20.00 3.06
CA ASP A 176 -2.48 18.89 3.81
C ASP A 176 -3.56 17.89 4.26
N ASN A 177 -3.23 16.61 4.23
CA ASN A 177 -4.14 15.50 4.59
C ASN A 177 -5.42 15.42 3.73
N TYR A 178 -5.39 15.95 2.51
CA TYR A 178 -6.51 15.81 1.58
C TYR A 178 -6.62 14.38 1.06
N HIS A 179 -7.86 13.89 0.90
CA HIS A 179 -8.13 12.58 0.33
C HIS A 179 -9.35 12.58 -0.58
N TRP A 180 -9.35 11.65 -1.53
CA TRP A 180 -10.45 11.50 -2.47
C TRP A 180 -10.92 10.06 -2.56
N TYR A 181 -12.22 9.83 -2.42
CA TYR A 181 -12.85 8.53 -2.58
C TYR A 181 -13.40 8.39 -3.99
N VAL A 182 -13.12 7.25 -4.62
CA VAL A 182 -13.67 6.86 -5.91
C VAL A 182 -14.39 5.54 -5.77
N GLU A 183 -15.61 5.47 -6.30
CA GLU A 183 -16.42 4.26 -6.27
C GLU A 183 -15.87 3.26 -7.29
N THR A 184 -15.80 1.99 -6.92
CA THR A 184 -15.48 0.89 -7.84
C THR A 184 -16.71 0.06 -8.20
N VAL A 185 -17.81 0.22 -7.46
CA VAL A 185 -19.06 -0.50 -7.69
C VAL A 185 -19.60 -0.20 -9.10
N GLY A 186 -19.76 -1.24 -9.90
CA GLY A 186 -20.24 -1.11 -11.29
C GLY A 186 -19.16 -0.70 -12.30
N THR A 187 -17.89 -0.62 -11.88
CA THR A 187 -16.74 -0.42 -12.76
C THR A 187 -15.91 -1.70 -12.88
N ASN A 188 -15.29 -1.91 -14.04
CA ASN A 188 -14.36 -3.01 -14.23
C ASN A 188 -12.96 -2.61 -13.74
N SER A 189 -12.22 -3.59 -13.23
CA SER A 189 -10.80 -3.48 -12.95
C SER A 189 -10.00 -3.59 -14.26
N PRO A 190 -8.98 -2.75 -14.48
CA PRO A 190 -8.47 -1.73 -13.57
C PRO A 190 -9.26 -0.42 -13.64
N HIS A 191 -9.33 0.28 -12.49
CA HIS A 191 -9.69 1.70 -12.46
C HIS A 191 -8.46 2.53 -12.80
N THR A 192 -8.59 3.53 -13.65
CA THR A 192 -7.46 4.35 -14.08
C THR A 192 -7.58 5.75 -13.49
N PHE A 193 -6.46 6.29 -13.03
CA PHE A 193 -6.33 7.73 -12.86
C PHE A 193 -5.13 8.24 -13.65
N THR A 194 -5.25 9.45 -14.17
CA THR A 194 -4.25 10.07 -15.04
C THR A 194 -3.87 11.45 -14.53
N ILE A 195 -2.58 11.77 -14.66
CA ILE A 195 -2.07 13.12 -14.44
C ILE A 195 -1.46 13.58 -15.75
N THR A 196 -2.07 14.58 -16.37
CA THR A 196 -1.57 15.20 -17.60
C THR A 196 -1.02 16.58 -17.26
N THR A 197 0.14 16.89 -17.82
CA THR A 197 0.85 18.15 -17.62
C THR A 197 1.28 18.70 -18.97
N ASP A 198 1.35 20.02 -19.10
CA ASP A 198 1.77 20.69 -20.32
C ASP A 198 3.18 21.30 -20.20
N SER A 199 3.59 22.04 -21.22
CA SER A 199 4.90 22.69 -21.28
C SER A 199 5.02 23.98 -20.44
N THR A 200 4.04 24.29 -19.60
CA THR A 200 4.12 25.43 -18.69
C THR A 200 5.28 25.24 -17.74
N ASN A 201 6.14 26.27 -17.64
CA ASN A 201 7.29 26.27 -16.75
C ASN A 201 6.81 26.38 -15.28
N TYR A 202 6.66 25.24 -14.62
CA TYR A 202 6.19 25.12 -13.25
C TYR A 202 6.78 23.87 -12.60
N GLU A 203 7.31 24.03 -11.39
CA GLU A 203 7.87 22.92 -10.62
C GLU A 203 6.75 22.12 -9.95
N ARG A 204 6.42 20.99 -10.55
CA ARG A 204 5.32 20.11 -10.14
C ARG A 204 5.80 19.06 -9.18
N LYS A 205 4.91 18.65 -8.27
CA LYS A 205 5.16 17.55 -7.34
C LYS A 205 3.87 16.89 -6.92
N TYR A 206 3.83 15.56 -7.00
CA TYR A 206 2.76 14.79 -6.39
C TYR A 206 3.26 13.50 -5.75
N GLY A 207 2.56 13.09 -4.70
CA GLY A 207 2.67 11.81 -4.04
C GLY A 207 1.30 11.37 -3.56
N ILE A 208 0.77 10.29 -4.14
CA ILE A 208 -0.59 9.82 -3.90
C ILE A 208 -0.52 8.40 -3.34
N ARG A 209 -1.07 8.19 -2.14
CA ARG A 209 -1.26 6.84 -1.61
C ARG A 209 -2.59 6.30 -2.08
N VAL A 210 -2.57 5.12 -2.70
CA VAL A 210 -3.77 4.42 -3.15
C VAL A 210 -4.11 3.32 -2.15
N SER A 211 -5.28 3.42 -1.54
CA SER A 211 -5.78 2.50 -0.53
C SER A 211 -7.08 1.84 -1.00
N TYR A 212 -7.22 0.54 -0.74
CA TYR A 212 -8.41 -0.24 -1.06
C TYR A 212 -9.34 -0.23 0.15
N ILE A 213 -10.60 0.14 -0.07
CA ILE A 213 -11.61 0.20 0.97
C ILE A 213 -12.58 -0.97 0.76
N PRO A 214 -12.57 -1.98 1.66
CA PRO A 214 -13.54 -3.06 1.63
C PRO A 214 -14.97 -2.51 1.77
N CYS A 215 -15.94 -3.17 1.15
CA CYS A 215 -17.34 -2.75 1.19
C CYS A 215 -17.90 -2.58 2.61
N GLU A 216 -17.45 -3.37 3.58
CA GLU A 216 -17.84 -3.28 4.99
C GLU A 216 -17.37 -1.98 5.67
N GLN A 217 -16.32 -1.36 5.13
CA GLN A 217 -15.72 -0.11 5.64
C GLN A 217 -16.00 1.07 4.70
N GLY A 218 -16.91 0.89 3.74
CA GLY A 218 -17.28 1.90 2.77
C GLY A 218 -17.85 3.16 3.44
N VAL A 219 -17.53 4.31 2.85
CA VAL A 219 -18.15 5.60 3.20
C VAL A 219 -19.39 5.83 2.32
N PRO A 220 -20.30 6.75 2.67
CA PRO A 220 -21.48 7.03 1.86
C PRO A 220 -21.14 7.31 0.39
N THR A 221 -21.95 6.74 -0.52
CA THR A 221 -21.72 6.91 -1.96
C THR A 221 -21.85 8.38 -2.36
N LYS A 222 -21.15 8.76 -3.43
CA LYS A 222 -21.10 10.13 -3.95
C LYS A 222 -20.38 11.15 -3.05
N CYS A 223 -19.75 10.71 -1.96
CA CYS A 223 -18.85 11.56 -1.18
C CYS A 223 -17.43 11.49 -1.74
N GLY A 224 -16.85 12.65 -2.07
CA GLY A 224 -15.45 12.74 -2.50
C GLY A 224 -14.47 12.79 -1.33
N ASN A 225 -14.78 13.61 -0.32
CA ASN A 225 -14.08 13.64 0.95
C ASN A 225 -15.01 13.14 2.05
N TYR A 226 -14.47 12.35 2.99
CA TYR A 226 -15.20 11.89 4.16
C TYR A 226 -14.29 11.88 5.40
N TYR A 227 -14.75 12.49 6.49
CA TYR A 227 -13.98 12.65 7.72
C TYR A 227 -14.80 12.11 8.91
N MET A 228 -14.17 11.31 9.77
CA MET A 228 -14.79 10.69 10.95
C MET A 228 -14.39 11.38 12.27
N GLY A 229 -13.62 12.47 12.21
CA GLY A 229 -13.18 13.21 13.39
C GLY A 229 -14.32 13.94 14.09
N THR A 230 -14.20 14.14 15.40
CA THR A 230 -15.17 14.91 16.21
C THR A 230 -14.97 16.43 16.09
N SER A 231 -13.80 16.87 15.62
CA SER A 231 -13.47 18.25 15.27
C SER A 231 -12.43 18.28 14.15
N GLY A 232 -12.38 19.37 13.38
CA GLY A 232 -11.44 19.56 12.28
C GLY A 232 -11.71 20.85 11.49
N GLU A 233 -10.82 21.14 10.55
CA GLU A 233 -10.96 22.24 9.58
C GLU A 233 -11.12 21.65 8.18
N PHE A 234 -11.99 22.25 7.37
CA PHE A 234 -12.19 21.87 5.98
C PHE A 234 -11.66 22.97 5.09
N ILE A 235 -10.61 22.64 4.32
CA ILE A 235 -9.98 23.57 3.39
C ILE A 235 -10.34 23.11 1.98
N SER A 236 -10.78 24.05 1.16
CA SER A 236 -11.07 23.78 -0.24
C SER A 236 -9.78 23.54 -1.02
N TYR A 237 -9.88 22.81 -2.13
CA TYR A 237 -8.75 22.67 -3.04
C TYR A 237 -8.30 24.07 -3.51
N ASN A 238 -6.99 24.34 -3.54
CA ASN A 238 -6.39 25.65 -3.87
C ASN A 238 -6.60 26.80 -2.85
N TYR A 239 -6.89 26.52 -1.57
CA TYR A 239 -7.01 27.55 -0.53
C TYR A 239 -6.04 27.32 0.63
#